data_AF-A0A2P4SIT3-F1
#
_entry.id   AF-A0A2P4SIT3-F1
#
_cell.length_a   1.000
_cell.length_b   1.000
_cell.length_c   1.000
_cell.angle_alpha   90.00
_cell.angle_beta   90.00
_cell.angle_gamma   90.00
#
_symmetry.space_group_name_H-M   'P 1'
#
loop_
_entity.id
_entity.type
_entity.pdbx_description
1 polymer ?
#
loop_
_entity_poly.entity_id
_entity_poly.type
_entity_poly.pdbx_seq_one_letter_code
_entity_poly.pdbx_strand_id
1 'polypeptide(L)'
;VVLINAIKDVAKALSDLIGATKGAASKPADDPSMYQLKGAAKVMVTNVTSLLKTVKAVEDEATRGTRALEATIEYIKQELTVFQSNEVPEKTSSPEESIRMTKGITMATAKAVAAGNSCRQEDVIATANLSRKAVADMLTACK
;
A
#
# COMPACT_ATOMS: atom_id res chain seq x y z
N VAL A 1 -10.29 -2.37 14.12
CA VAL A 1 -10.41 -3.34 15.24
C VAL A 1 -9.21 -4.28 15.35
N VAL A 2 -8.64 -4.75 14.23
CA VAL A 2 -7.53 -5.73 14.21
C VAL A 2 -6.27 -5.25 14.95
N LEU A 3 -5.80 -4.02 14.71
CA LEU A 3 -4.58 -3.49 15.35
C LEU A 3 -4.70 -3.40 16.88
N ILE A 4 -5.85 -2.93 17.38
CA ILE A 4 -6.11 -2.82 18.82
C ILE A 4 -6.11 -4.20 19.48
N ASN A 5 -6.69 -5.20 18.81
CA ASN A 5 -6.67 -6.57 19.32
C ASN A 5 -5.25 -7.15 19.36
N ALA A 6 -4.45 -6.94 18.31
CA ALA A 6 -3.05 -7.35 18.31
C ALA A 6 -2.24 -6.74 19.46
N ILE A 7 -2.47 -5.45 19.78
CA ILE A 7 -1.82 -4.79 20.93
C ILE A 7 -2.31 -5.38 22.26
N LYS A 8 -3.62 -5.68 22.40
CA LYS A 8 -4.16 -6.31 23.60
C LYS A 8 -3.54 -7.69 23.86
N ASP A 9 -3.29 -8.47 22.82
CA ASP A 9 -2.67 -9.79 22.95
C ASP A 9 -1.20 -9.68 23.37
N VAL A 10 -0.47 -8.68 22.85
CA VAL A 10 0.87 -8.34 23.34
C VAL A 10 0.84 -7.93 24.82
N ALA A 11 -0.12 -7.11 25.23
CA ALA A 11 -0.23 -6.67 26.64
C ALA A 11 -0.49 -7.84 27.60
N LYS A 12 -1.34 -8.80 27.21
CA LYS A 12 -1.57 -10.03 27.98
C LYS A 12 -0.30 -10.89 28.05
N ALA A 13 0.36 -11.11 26.92
CA ALA A 13 1.60 -11.89 26.88
C ALA A 13 2.72 -11.25 27.73
N LEU A 14 2.78 -9.91 27.78
CA LEU A 14 3.69 -9.18 28.64
C LEU A 14 3.38 -9.42 30.13
N SER A 15 2.10 -9.35 30.51
CA SER A 15 1.68 -9.63 31.89
C SER A 15 2.05 -11.05 32.31
N ASP A 16 1.81 -12.04 31.46
CA ASP A 16 2.17 -13.43 31.72
C ASP A 16 3.69 -13.62 31.82
N LEU A 17 4.46 -12.95 30.95
CA LEU A 17 5.92 -12.96 30.99
C LEU A 17 6.48 -12.35 32.28
N ILE A 18 5.91 -11.24 32.75
CA ILE A 18 6.28 -10.64 34.04
C ILE A 18 5.99 -11.63 35.17
N GLY A 19 4.81 -12.28 35.14
CA GLY A 19 4.44 -13.32 36.10
C GLY A 19 5.43 -14.49 36.12
N ALA A 20 5.79 -15.02 34.95
CA ALA A 20 6.75 -16.10 34.82
C ALA A 20 8.16 -15.70 35.28
N THR A 21 8.58 -14.47 35.00
CA THR A 21 9.88 -13.94 35.45
C THR A 21 9.94 -13.85 36.97
N LYS A 22 8.87 -13.37 37.61
CA LYS A 22 8.75 -13.34 39.08
C LYS A 22 8.80 -14.76 39.66
N GLY A 23 8.11 -15.71 39.04
CA GLY A 23 8.09 -17.12 39.47
C GLY A 23 9.43 -17.83 39.34
N ALA A 24 10.30 -17.36 38.43
CA ALA A 24 11.63 -17.89 38.16
C ALA A 24 12.77 -17.14 38.90
N ALA A 25 12.46 -16.02 39.56
CA ALA A 25 13.46 -15.18 40.20
C ALA A 25 14.26 -15.95 41.27
N SER A 26 15.58 -15.81 41.23
CA SER A 26 16.53 -16.45 42.16
C SER A 26 16.50 -17.98 42.18
N LYS A 27 15.95 -18.63 41.15
CA LYS A 27 15.94 -20.08 41.01
C LYS A 27 17.04 -20.57 40.06
N PRO A 28 17.54 -21.81 40.23
CA PRO A 28 18.54 -22.36 39.33
C PRO A 28 17.96 -22.64 37.94
N ALA A 29 18.82 -22.78 36.94
CA ALA A 29 18.43 -22.86 35.52
C ALA A 29 17.61 -24.10 35.14
N ASP A 30 17.67 -25.14 35.96
CA ASP A 30 16.97 -26.42 35.83
C ASP A 30 15.61 -26.46 36.55
N ASP A 31 15.25 -25.40 37.28
CA ASP A 31 13.95 -25.31 37.94
C ASP A 31 12.80 -25.29 36.90
N PRO A 32 11.67 -26.00 37.15
CA PRO A 32 10.49 -26.00 36.28
C PRO A 32 9.99 -24.60 35.85
N SER A 33 10.11 -23.59 36.72
CA SER A 33 9.71 -22.21 36.43
C SER A 33 10.57 -21.55 35.35
N MET A 34 11.83 -21.97 35.17
CA MET A 34 12.67 -21.50 34.06
C MET A 34 12.15 -21.99 32.71
N TYR A 35 11.55 -23.18 32.64
CA TYR A 35 10.88 -23.66 31.42
C TYR A 35 9.62 -22.86 31.12
N GLN A 36 8.84 -22.52 32.14
CA GLN A 36 7.66 -21.65 31.98
C GLN A 36 8.06 -20.25 31.50
N LEU A 37 9.14 -19.67 32.05
CA LEU A 37 9.70 -18.41 31.59
C LEU A 37 10.11 -18.45 30.12
N LYS A 38 10.84 -19.50 29.69
CA LYS A 38 11.17 -19.70 28.27
C LYS A 38 9.93 -19.80 27.39
N GLY A 39 8.89 -20.50 27.86
CA GLY A 39 7.60 -20.60 27.19
C GLY A 39 6.89 -19.25 27.04
N ALA A 40 6.77 -18.49 28.14
CA ALA A 40 6.17 -17.16 28.15
C ALA A 40 6.93 -16.18 27.24
N ALA A 41 8.27 -16.25 27.24
CA ALA A 41 9.11 -15.44 26.35
C ALA A 41 8.85 -15.78 24.88
N LYS A 42 8.73 -17.07 24.53
CA LYS A 42 8.38 -17.49 23.16
C LYS A 42 7.00 -16.99 22.73
N VAL A 43 6.02 -17.04 23.63
CA VAL A 43 4.66 -16.50 23.40
C VAL A 43 4.73 -15.00 23.16
N MET A 44 5.50 -14.25 23.96
CA MET A 44 5.71 -12.82 23.78
C MET A 44 6.30 -12.48 22.40
N VAL A 45 7.37 -13.16 22.00
CA VAL A 45 7.99 -12.97 20.67
C VAL A 45 7.00 -13.25 19.54
N THR A 46 6.19 -14.30 19.69
CA THR A 46 5.16 -14.65 18.71
C THR A 46 4.11 -13.54 18.58
N ASN A 47 3.61 -13.01 19.69
CA ASN A 47 2.62 -11.93 19.70
C ASN A 47 3.18 -10.63 19.11
N VAL A 48 4.40 -10.25 19.48
CA VAL A 48 5.07 -9.07 18.90
C VAL A 48 5.25 -9.23 17.38
N THR A 49 5.66 -10.42 16.93
CA THR A 49 5.79 -10.71 15.49
C THR A 49 4.45 -10.58 14.75
N SER A 50 3.36 -11.08 15.33
CA SER A 50 2.02 -10.94 14.78
C SER A 50 1.54 -9.48 14.75
N LEU A 51 1.90 -8.67 15.75
CA LEU A 51 1.65 -7.23 15.73
C LEU A 51 2.39 -6.55 14.57
N LEU A 52 3.67 -6.84 14.37
CA LEU A 52 4.44 -6.29 13.25
C LEU A 52 3.83 -6.64 11.90
N LYS A 53 3.36 -7.88 11.71
CA LYS A 53 2.62 -8.29 10.51
C LYS A 53 1.33 -7.49 10.33
N THR A 54 0.60 -7.25 11.41
CA THR A 54 -0.65 -6.46 11.38
C THR A 54 -0.38 -5.00 11.02
N VAL A 55 0.65 -4.38 11.61
CA VAL A 55 1.07 -3.02 11.28
C VAL A 55 1.45 -2.92 9.81
N LYS A 56 2.26 -3.86 9.31
CA LYS A 56 2.62 -3.91 7.89
C LYS A 56 1.40 -4.04 6.97
N ALA A 57 0.44 -4.89 7.31
CA ALA A 57 -0.78 -5.03 6.53
C ALA A 57 -1.60 -3.72 6.48
N VAL A 58 -1.66 -2.98 7.60
CA VAL A 58 -2.32 -1.66 7.64
C VAL A 58 -1.58 -0.64 6.78
N GLU A 59 -0.26 -0.60 6.83
CA GLU A 59 0.57 0.29 6.00
C GLU A 59 0.44 -0.03 4.51
N ASP A 60 0.48 -1.32 4.15
CA ASP A 60 0.34 -1.78 2.77
C ASP A 60 -1.04 -1.37 2.19
N GLU A 61 -2.11 -1.52 2.98
CA GLU A 61 -3.46 -1.11 2.62
C GLU A 61 -3.60 0.42 2.54
N ALA A 62 -2.94 1.17 3.44
CA ALA A 62 -2.98 2.63 3.46
C ALA A 62 -2.21 3.27 2.29
N THR A 63 -1.29 2.54 1.65
CA THR A 63 -0.40 3.07 0.60
C THR A 63 -0.64 2.47 -0.79
N ARG A 64 -1.53 1.49 -0.94
CA ARG A 64 -1.72 0.78 -2.22
C ARG A 64 -2.15 1.69 -3.38
N GLY A 65 -3.00 2.68 -3.14
CA GLY A 65 -3.42 3.66 -4.13
C GLY A 65 -2.30 4.63 -4.48
N THR A 66 -1.54 5.08 -3.48
CA THR A 66 -0.33 5.87 -3.69
C THR A 66 0.65 5.14 -4.62
N ARG A 67 0.95 3.87 -4.34
CA ARG A 67 1.82 3.03 -5.18
C ARG A 67 1.28 2.86 -6.60
N ALA A 68 -0.03 2.68 -6.76
CA ALA A 68 -0.66 2.60 -8.08
C ALA A 68 -0.53 3.92 -8.88
N LEU A 69 -0.61 5.06 -8.20
CA LEU A 69 -0.43 6.38 -8.79
C LEU A 69 1.03 6.64 -9.18
N GLU A 70 1.99 6.28 -8.33
CA GLU A 70 3.43 6.34 -8.65
C GLU A 70 3.76 5.51 -9.90
N ALA A 71 3.26 4.28 -9.98
CA ALA A 71 3.42 3.45 -11.17
C ALA A 71 2.77 4.07 -12.43
N THR A 72 1.66 4.81 -12.26
CA THR A 72 1.03 5.56 -13.36
C THR A 72 1.88 6.73 -13.82
N ILE A 73 2.51 7.45 -12.89
CA ILE A 73 3.41 8.56 -13.20
C ILE A 73 4.62 8.05 -14.00
N GLU A 74 5.25 6.96 -13.57
CA GLU A 74 6.38 6.37 -14.30
C GLU A 74 5.98 5.89 -15.69
N TYR A 75 4.80 5.25 -15.82
CA TYR A 75 4.26 4.89 -17.12
C TYR A 75 4.06 6.11 -18.04
N ILE A 76 3.45 7.19 -17.53
CA ILE A 76 3.24 8.41 -18.34
C ILE A 76 4.58 9.02 -18.78
N LYS A 77 5.63 8.97 -17.94
CA LYS A 77 6.97 9.43 -18.34
C LYS A 77 7.55 8.59 -19.50
N GLN A 78 7.32 7.28 -19.49
CA GLN A 78 7.72 6.40 -20.59
C GLN A 78 6.96 6.74 -21.88
N GLU A 79 5.63 6.90 -21.80
CA GLU A 79 4.80 7.30 -22.94
C GLU A 79 5.21 8.67 -23.50
N LEU A 80 5.56 9.64 -22.64
CA LEU A 80 6.08 10.94 -23.07
C LEU A 80 7.41 10.81 -23.82
N THR A 81 8.28 9.89 -23.41
CA THR A 81 9.55 9.62 -24.10
C THR A 81 9.29 9.05 -25.50
N VAL A 82 8.34 8.12 -25.63
CA VAL A 82 7.89 7.59 -26.93
C VAL A 82 7.26 8.69 -27.76
N PHE A 83 6.40 9.53 -27.19
CA PHE A 83 5.77 10.65 -27.87
C PHE A 83 6.80 11.62 -28.47
N GLN A 84 7.87 11.92 -27.73
CA GLN A 84 8.95 12.83 -28.15
C GLN A 84 9.96 12.20 -29.11
N SER A 85 9.90 10.90 -29.37
CA SER A 85 10.80 10.24 -30.31
C SER A 85 10.52 10.66 -31.76
N ASN A 86 11.51 10.50 -32.64
CA ASN A 86 11.36 10.70 -34.09
C ASN A 86 10.68 9.50 -34.81
N GLU A 87 10.15 8.55 -34.05
CA GLU A 87 9.49 7.37 -34.60
C GLU A 87 8.16 7.77 -35.23
N VAL A 88 7.93 7.33 -36.48
CA VAL A 88 6.67 7.59 -37.18
C VAL A 88 5.60 6.69 -36.58
N PRO A 89 4.45 7.23 -36.13
CA PRO A 89 3.35 6.42 -35.63
C PRO A 89 2.90 5.39 -36.67
N GLU A 90 2.61 4.16 -36.23
CA GLU A 90 2.06 3.12 -37.12
C GLU A 90 0.68 3.49 -37.68
N LYS A 91 -0.04 4.37 -36.98
CA LYS A 91 -1.40 4.81 -37.32
C LYS A 91 -1.48 6.32 -37.20
N THR A 92 -2.20 6.92 -38.15
CA THR A 92 -2.56 8.32 -38.10
C THR A 92 -3.96 8.48 -37.50
N SER A 93 -4.14 9.51 -36.69
CA SER A 93 -5.40 9.91 -36.08
C SER A 93 -5.94 11.17 -36.73
N SER A 94 -7.27 11.27 -36.81
CA SER A 94 -7.92 12.50 -37.28
C SER A 94 -7.89 13.58 -36.19
N PRO A 95 -7.86 14.88 -36.54
CA PRO A 95 -8.00 15.96 -35.55
C PRO A 95 -9.25 15.83 -34.67
N GLU A 96 -10.36 15.34 -35.25
CA GLU A 96 -11.60 15.07 -34.52
C GLU A 96 -11.43 13.98 -33.45
N GLU A 97 -10.52 13.03 -33.66
CA GLU A 97 -10.15 12.00 -32.69
C GLU A 97 -9.33 12.57 -31.55
N SER A 98 -8.36 13.44 -31.82
CA SER A 98 -7.62 14.17 -30.78
C SER A 98 -8.54 15.05 -29.93
N ILE A 99 -9.53 15.71 -30.55
CA ILE A 99 -10.57 16.46 -29.83
C ILE A 99 -11.40 15.51 -28.94
N ARG A 100 -11.78 14.32 -29.42
CA ARG A 100 -12.48 13.35 -28.57
C ARG A 100 -11.67 12.94 -27.34
N MET A 101 -10.35 12.82 -27.44
CA MET A 101 -9.49 12.44 -26.31
C MET A 101 -9.43 13.50 -25.21
N THR A 102 -9.58 14.80 -25.52
CA THR A 102 -9.65 15.84 -24.47
C THR A 102 -10.80 15.64 -23.49
N LYS A 103 -11.92 15.03 -23.91
CA LYS A 103 -13.01 14.65 -22.98
C LYS A 103 -12.54 13.63 -21.94
N GLY A 104 -11.71 12.67 -22.35
CA GLY A 104 -11.10 11.68 -21.46
C GLY A 104 -10.22 12.35 -20.41
N ILE A 105 -9.41 13.34 -20.80
CA ILE A 105 -8.59 14.14 -19.88
C ILE A 105 -9.46 14.92 -18.90
N THR A 106 -10.54 15.58 -19.35
CA THR A 106 -11.47 16.30 -18.44
C THR A 106 -12.05 15.37 -17.37
N MET A 107 -12.48 14.16 -17.77
CA MET A 107 -13.00 13.16 -16.84
C MET A 107 -11.93 12.66 -15.86
N ALA A 108 -10.71 12.41 -16.35
CA ALA A 108 -9.58 11.99 -15.51
C ALA A 108 -9.23 13.06 -14.45
N THR A 109 -9.18 14.33 -14.86
CA THR A 109 -8.93 15.47 -13.96
C THR A 109 -10.02 15.59 -12.89
N ALA A 110 -11.30 15.54 -13.28
CA ALA A 110 -12.41 15.61 -12.32
C ALA A 110 -12.33 14.46 -11.30
N LYS A 111 -12.01 13.26 -11.76
CA LYS A 111 -11.85 12.08 -10.89
C LYS A 111 -10.65 12.21 -9.96
N ALA A 112 -9.54 12.78 -10.43
CA ALA A 112 -8.36 13.03 -9.60
C ALA A 112 -8.64 13.99 -8.45
N VAL A 113 -9.40 15.08 -8.70
CA VAL A 113 -9.84 16.00 -7.65
C VAL A 113 -10.74 15.29 -6.65
N ALA A 114 -11.71 14.51 -7.13
CA ALA A 114 -12.61 13.74 -6.26
C ALA A 114 -11.85 12.71 -5.40
N ALA A 115 -10.90 11.98 -5.99
CA ALA A 115 -10.06 11.03 -5.26
C ALA A 115 -9.22 11.72 -4.18
N GLY A 116 -8.61 12.88 -4.51
CA GLY A 116 -7.87 13.70 -3.55
C GLY A 116 -8.73 14.16 -2.37
N ASN A 117 -9.98 14.55 -2.63
CA ASN A 117 -10.92 14.95 -1.56
C ASN A 117 -11.40 13.76 -0.72
N SER A 118 -11.55 12.57 -1.32
CA SER A 118 -12.05 11.38 -0.63
C SER A 118 -11.00 10.73 0.28
N CYS A 119 -9.71 10.88 -0.04
CA CYS A 119 -8.59 10.14 0.54
C CYS A 119 -8.76 8.60 0.53
N ARG A 120 -9.67 8.06 -0.29
CA ARG A 120 -9.92 6.62 -0.39
C ARG A 120 -8.95 5.99 -1.36
N GLN A 121 -8.26 4.94 -0.91
CA GLN A 121 -7.27 4.24 -1.74
C GLN A 121 -7.89 3.66 -3.01
N GLU A 122 -9.12 3.14 -2.95
CA GLU A 122 -9.88 2.68 -4.13
C GLU A 122 -10.09 3.79 -5.17
N ASP A 123 -10.46 5.00 -4.72
CA ASP A 123 -10.70 6.13 -5.61
C ASP A 123 -9.38 6.61 -6.25
N VAL A 124 -8.27 6.54 -5.50
CA VAL A 124 -6.92 6.80 -6.01
C VAL A 124 -6.51 5.76 -7.07
N ILE A 125 -6.73 4.46 -6.84
CA ILE A 125 -6.47 3.40 -7.82
C ILE A 125 -7.31 3.61 -9.09
N ALA A 126 -8.60 3.89 -8.91
CA ALA A 126 -9.53 4.09 -10.01
C ALA A 126 -9.21 5.36 -10.81
N THR A 127 -8.59 6.36 -10.18
CA THR A 127 -8.04 7.54 -10.84
C THR A 127 -6.76 7.20 -11.59
N ALA A 128 -5.81 6.52 -10.94
CA ALA A 128 -4.54 6.11 -11.53
C ALA A 128 -4.76 5.34 -12.85
N ASN A 129 -5.66 4.35 -12.85
CA ASN A 129 -5.98 3.58 -14.05
C ASN A 129 -6.65 4.43 -15.15
N LEU A 130 -7.56 5.34 -14.78
CA LEU A 130 -8.22 6.22 -15.74
C LEU A 130 -7.23 7.21 -16.36
N SER A 131 -6.39 7.84 -15.54
CA SER A 131 -5.36 8.79 -15.98
C SER A 131 -4.34 8.11 -16.89
N ARG A 132 -3.91 6.88 -16.57
CA ARG A 132 -3.02 6.08 -17.41
C ARG A 132 -3.55 5.98 -18.84
N LYS A 133 -4.81 5.54 -18.97
CA LYS A 133 -5.46 5.36 -20.27
C LYS A 133 -5.67 6.69 -20.98
N ALA A 134 -6.25 7.69 -20.30
CA ALA A 134 -6.58 8.97 -20.91
C ALA A 134 -5.34 9.70 -21.45
N VAL A 135 -4.21 9.62 -20.75
CA VAL A 135 -2.96 10.23 -21.21
C VAL A 135 -2.35 9.45 -22.37
N ALA A 136 -2.30 8.11 -22.32
CA ALA A 136 -1.79 7.30 -23.43
C ALA A 136 -2.61 7.51 -24.73
N ASP A 137 -3.95 7.48 -24.61
CA ASP A 137 -4.85 7.72 -25.74
C ASP A 137 -4.64 9.13 -26.32
N MET A 138 -4.44 10.15 -25.47
CA MET A 138 -4.18 11.52 -25.90
C MET A 138 -2.82 11.67 -26.61
N LEU A 139 -1.76 11.09 -26.05
CA LEU A 139 -0.41 11.15 -26.65
C LEU A 139 -0.40 10.43 -28.00
N THR A 140 -1.03 9.25 -28.09
CA THR A 140 -1.14 8.50 -29.35
C THR A 140 -1.92 9.30 -30.39
N ALA A 141 -3.05 9.91 -30.01
CA ALA A 141 -3.87 10.68 -30.94
C ALA A 141 -3.21 12.00 -31.40
N CYS A 142 -2.20 12.49 -30.68
CA CYS A 142 -1.49 13.73 -30.97
C CYS A 142 -0.17 13.55 -31.74
N LYS A 143 0.42 12.36 -31.73
CA LYS A 143 1.69 12.07 -32.40
C LYS A 143 1.45 11.82 -33.89
#